data_AF-A0A1Q3HKD6-F1
#
_entry.id   AF-A0A1Q3HKD6-F1
#
_cell.length_a   1.000
_cell.length_b   1.000
_cell.length_c   1.000
_cell.angle_alpha   90.00
_cell.angle_beta   90.00
_cell.angle_gamma   90.00
#
_symmetry.space_group_name_H-M   'P 1'
#
loop_
_entity.id
_entity.type
_entity.pdbx_description
1 polymer ?
#
loop_
_entity_poly.entity_id
_entity_poly.type
_entity_poly.pdbx_seq_one_letter_code
_entity_poly.pdbx_strand_id
1 'polypeptide(L)'
;MDATPVRVRWLVAGAFLPSPSGRRFLLTDASFAEQLGHAGSGLSVTIRDRLGSGDACSHTLTFDGLEAFQLSAVIDALPDLRTLRAVREALSNARGLGPQEAARLEQGLGPGLLSSALAEALRNTDSPQEARDAALAIIEEALFGTARDILQHPRVARLESAWRGLHWLWTHCPASSGMDIEVLDVEPHQVVDALTRCIDVPALQRPDACFLLDTLDDVETLHRLAALGEQACLPLVVAVREAPASEAWNRLRADEASRWLCAAQNPVVMMAEQHGEVHRECFTSPALAMAALLAASFRDTRTFGRLVGAGSGTRAPAVWRPGGRSPVATEVGLSLREQQQLAARGVGGVGGWWDSNAVLLAAAPTVYGGRDATPLPAQLLTGRIVRLAEEIAERLPAGASQDAVSAVFTRAAEAFLPTGGAGRACQLQGKVVPAGNSGRAVQVFASLRPELAGTHVQLEFTLPLRA
;
A
#
# COMPACT_ATOMS: atom_id res chain seq x y z
N MET A 1 11.52 24.07 25.07
CA MET A 1 11.25 23.31 23.84
C MET A 1 10.17 24.08 23.11
N ASP A 2 10.53 24.77 22.03
CA ASP A 2 9.52 25.30 21.11
C ASP A 2 8.76 24.10 20.55
N ALA A 3 7.52 23.95 20.99
CA ALA A 3 6.73 22.74 20.80
C ALA A 3 6.13 22.75 19.40
N THR A 4 6.95 22.40 18.40
CA THR A 4 6.37 21.88 17.16
C THR A 4 5.61 20.61 17.54
N PRO A 5 4.29 20.53 17.31
CA PRO A 5 3.51 19.37 17.71
C PRO A 5 4.07 18.12 17.01
N VAL A 6 4.24 17.04 17.76
CA VAL A 6 4.87 15.82 17.26
C VAL A 6 3.94 15.15 16.26
N ARG A 7 4.42 15.01 15.03
CA ARG A 7 3.67 14.48 13.91
C ARG A 7 3.67 12.95 13.95
N VAL A 8 2.61 12.34 13.43
CA VAL A 8 2.58 10.89 13.15
C VAL A 8 3.43 10.62 11.92
N ARG A 9 4.35 9.67 11.98
CA ARG A 9 5.28 9.37 10.88
C ARG A 9 5.07 7.95 10.40
N TRP A 10 4.78 7.79 9.12
CA TRP A 10 4.71 6.50 8.47
C TRP A 10 5.92 6.27 7.60
N LEU A 11 6.45 5.05 7.62
CA LEU A 11 7.46 4.62 6.66
C LEU A 11 6.83 3.61 5.70
N VAL A 12 6.77 3.94 4.42
CA VAL A 12 6.32 3.05 3.35
C VAL A 12 7.55 2.48 2.66
N ALA A 13 7.72 1.16 2.69
CA ALA A 13 8.87 0.48 2.12
C ALA A 13 8.43 -0.43 0.95
N GLY A 14 9.10 -0.30 -0.19
CA GLY A 14 8.87 -1.14 -1.36
C GLY A 14 9.67 -0.68 -2.57
N ALA A 15 9.56 -1.38 -3.69
CA ALA A 15 10.28 -1.03 -4.91
C ALA A 15 9.58 0.11 -5.67
N PHE A 16 10.01 1.35 -5.43
CA PHE A 16 9.47 2.55 -6.08
C PHE A 16 10.25 2.96 -7.34
N LEU A 17 11.48 2.44 -7.51
CA LEU A 17 12.26 2.55 -8.73
C LEU A 17 12.32 1.21 -9.48
N PRO A 18 12.61 1.22 -10.79
CA PRO A 18 12.87 -0.01 -11.56
C PRO A 18 14.07 -0.80 -11.03
N SER A 19 15.02 -0.09 -10.42
CA SER A 19 16.17 -0.62 -9.68
C SER A 19 16.24 0.13 -8.33
N PRO A 20 15.67 -0.43 -7.26
CA PRO A 20 15.61 0.22 -5.97
C PRO A 20 16.99 0.64 -5.44
N SER A 21 17.04 1.86 -4.93
CA SER A 21 18.25 2.61 -4.60
C SER A 21 18.62 2.54 -3.12
N GLY A 22 17.72 2.07 -2.26
CA GLY A 22 17.83 2.17 -0.81
C GLY A 22 17.59 3.58 -0.27
N ARG A 23 17.20 4.54 -1.12
CA ARG A 23 17.00 5.94 -0.72
C ARG A 23 15.72 6.10 0.07
N ARG A 24 15.79 6.97 1.08
CA ARG A 24 14.66 7.45 1.88
C ARG A 24 14.35 8.90 1.52
N PHE A 25 13.07 9.23 1.38
CA PHE A 25 12.62 10.61 1.16
C PHE A 25 11.28 10.89 1.85
N LEU A 26 11.04 12.15 2.19
CA LEU A 26 9.76 12.62 2.69
C LEU A 26 8.81 12.87 1.50
N LEU A 27 7.58 12.39 1.60
CA LEU A 27 6.56 12.59 0.59
C LEU A 27 5.93 13.98 0.72
N THR A 28 5.97 14.73 -0.37
CA THR A 28 5.42 16.08 -0.57
C THR A 28 4.89 16.17 -1.99
N ASP A 29 4.15 17.23 -2.34
CA ASP A 29 3.72 17.43 -3.73
C ASP A 29 4.91 17.46 -4.70
N ALA A 30 5.97 18.18 -4.35
CA ALA A 30 7.17 18.31 -5.16
C ALA A 30 7.92 16.97 -5.29
N SER A 31 8.17 16.28 -4.17
CA SER A 31 8.89 15.01 -4.20
C SER A 31 8.09 13.88 -4.83
N PHE A 32 6.75 13.89 -4.77
CA PHE A 32 5.93 12.89 -5.46
C PHE A 32 6.16 12.96 -6.97
N ALA A 33 5.99 14.13 -7.57
CA ALA A 33 6.14 14.31 -9.01
C ALA A 33 7.58 14.06 -9.48
N GLU A 34 8.57 14.59 -8.75
CA GLU A 34 10.00 14.38 -9.07
C GLU A 34 10.37 12.89 -9.05
N GLN A 35 10.01 12.18 -7.98
CA GLN A 35 10.39 10.79 -7.81
C GLN A 35 9.63 9.86 -8.77
N LEU A 36 8.35 10.12 -9.05
CA LEU A 36 7.59 9.38 -10.06
C LEU A 36 8.20 9.56 -11.46
N GLY A 37 8.49 10.80 -11.86
CA GLY A 37 9.12 11.08 -13.15
C GLY A 37 10.49 10.43 -13.29
N HIS A 38 11.28 10.38 -12.21
CA HIS A 38 12.54 9.64 -12.20
C HIS A 38 12.33 8.13 -12.34
N ALA A 39 11.38 7.57 -11.61
CA ALA A 39 11.07 6.14 -11.61
C ALA A 39 10.51 5.64 -12.95
N GLY A 40 9.69 6.47 -13.60
CA GLY A 40 9.03 6.14 -14.85
C GLY A 40 9.90 6.38 -16.08
N SER A 41 11.07 7.00 -15.97
CA SER A 41 11.89 7.39 -17.12
C SER A 41 12.69 6.22 -17.71
N GLY A 42 12.62 6.06 -19.04
CA GLY A 42 13.46 5.11 -19.78
C GLY A 42 13.16 3.65 -19.47
N LEU A 43 11.92 3.33 -19.12
CA LEU A 43 11.49 1.96 -18.85
C LEU A 43 11.45 1.15 -20.14
N SER A 44 12.41 0.23 -20.27
CA SER A 44 12.44 -0.74 -21.35
C SER A 44 11.71 -2.03 -20.96
N VAL A 45 10.75 -2.42 -21.80
CA VAL A 45 9.96 -3.65 -21.67
C VAL A 45 10.00 -4.43 -22.97
N THR A 46 9.99 -5.75 -22.86
CA THR A 46 9.87 -6.68 -23.99
C THR A 46 8.58 -7.45 -23.81
N ILE A 47 7.70 -7.39 -24.81
CA ILE A 47 6.40 -8.07 -24.81
C ILE A 47 6.28 -8.93 -26.07
N ARG A 48 5.24 -9.77 -26.13
CA ARG A 48 4.92 -10.51 -27.35
C ARG A 48 4.60 -9.52 -28.48
N ASP A 49 5.19 -9.74 -29.64
CA ASP A 49 4.87 -8.94 -30.82
C ASP A 49 3.48 -9.32 -31.35
N ARG A 50 2.62 -8.31 -31.52
CA ARG A 50 1.28 -8.44 -32.11
C ARG A 50 1.19 -7.75 -33.47
N LEU A 51 2.16 -6.92 -33.80
CA LEU A 51 2.12 -6.00 -34.93
C LEU A 51 3.05 -6.47 -36.04
N GLY A 52 4.31 -6.69 -35.69
CA GLY A 52 5.39 -7.04 -36.59
C GLY A 52 5.47 -8.54 -36.90
N SER A 53 6.65 -8.97 -37.32
CA SER A 53 6.93 -10.35 -37.75
C SER A 53 7.76 -11.15 -36.74
N GLY A 54 8.13 -10.56 -35.60
CA GLY A 54 8.89 -11.23 -34.56
C GLY A 54 8.00 -11.99 -33.58
N ASP A 55 8.64 -12.72 -32.66
CA ASP A 55 7.94 -13.29 -31.49
C ASP A 55 7.78 -12.26 -30.36
N ALA A 56 8.66 -11.25 -30.33
CA ALA A 56 8.71 -10.22 -29.30
C ALA A 56 9.15 -8.86 -29.85
N CYS A 57 8.63 -7.79 -29.24
CA CYS A 57 9.01 -6.42 -29.52
C CYS A 57 9.41 -5.70 -28.22
N SER A 58 10.35 -4.76 -28.33
CA SER A 58 10.85 -3.98 -27.20
C SER A 58 10.41 -2.53 -27.33
N HIS A 59 9.88 -1.98 -26.24
CA HIS A 59 9.45 -0.60 -26.15
C HIS A 59 10.18 0.11 -25.00
N THR A 60 10.53 1.37 -25.20
CA THR A 60 11.04 2.25 -24.15
C THR A 60 10.04 3.36 -23.92
N LEU A 61 9.57 3.49 -22.68
CA LEU A 61 8.51 4.42 -22.30
C LEU A 61 8.96 5.33 -21.16
N THR A 62 8.28 6.46 -21.04
CA THR A 62 8.40 7.38 -19.91
C THR A 62 7.04 7.55 -19.26
N PHE A 63 6.96 7.41 -17.93
CA PHE A 63 5.77 7.68 -17.13
C PHE A 63 6.04 8.85 -16.20
N ASP A 64 5.67 10.06 -16.61
CA ASP A 64 5.88 11.31 -15.88
C ASP A 64 4.72 11.67 -14.93
N GLY A 65 3.61 10.92 -15.00
CA GLY A 65 2.43 11.07 -14.16
C GLY A 65 1.64 9.78 -14.02
N LEU A 66 0.61 9.77 -13.16
CA LEU A 66 -0.25 8.59 -12.95
C LEU A 66 -1.16 8.33 -14.17
N GLU A 67 -1.47 9.36 -14.93
CA GLU A 67 -2.20 9.32 -16.19
C GLU A 67 -1.41 8.65 -17.32
N ALA A 68 -0.07 8.69 -17.26
CA ALA A 68 0.79 8.03 -18.25
C ALA A 68 0.63 6.50 -18.24
N PHE A 69 0.10 5.94 -17.15
CA PHE A 69 -0.21 4.51 -17.01
C PHE A 69 -1.59 4.12 -17.56
N GLN A 70 -2.25 4.98 -18.34
CA GLN A 70 -3.50 4.65 -19.03
C GLN A 70 -3.23 4.02 -20.39
N LEU A 71 -4.16 3.18 -20.87
CA LEU A 71 -4.07 2.57 -22.20
C LEU A 71 -3.92 3.63 -23.30
N SER A 72 -4.69 4.72 -23.21
CA SER A 72 -4.65 5.85 -24.14
C SER A 72 -3.26 6.52 -24.16
N ALA A 73 -2.68 6.77 -23.00
CA ALA A 73 -1.38 7.41 -22.88
C ALA A 73 -0.26 6.55 -23.47
N VAL A 74 -0.29 5.23 -23.27
CA VAL A 74 0.66 4.29 -23.90
C VAL A 74 0.51 4.26 -25.42
N ILE A 75 -0.74 4.27 -25.91
CA ILE A 75 -1.03 4.35 -27.35
C ILE A 75 -0.46 5.64 -27.94
N ASP A 76 -0.64 6.77 -27.25
CA ASP A 76 -0.13 8.08 -27.69
C ASP A 76 1.40 8.17 -27.65
N ALA A 77 2.04 7.48 -26.69
CA ALA A 77 3.50 7.48 -26.55
C ALA A 77 4.21 6.70 -27.68
N LEU A 78 3.57 5.70 -28.28
CA LEU A 78 4.19 4.81 -29.26
C LEU A 78 3.79 5.14 -30.71
N PRO A 79 4.75 5.45 -31.60
CA PRO A 79 4.45 5.79 -33.00
C PRO A 79 3.61 4.75 -33.76
N ASP A 80 3.91 3.47 -33.57
CA ASP A 80 3.22 2.37 -34.25
C ASP A 80 1.77 2.26 -33.78
N LEU A 81 1.52 2.42 -32.47
CA LEU A 81 0.17 2.40 -31.90
C LEU A 81 -0.65 3.63 -32.31
N ARG A 82 -0.04 4.81 -32.40
CA ARG A 82 -0.71 6.01 -32.95
C ARG A 82 -1.12 5.83 -34.40
N THR A 83 -0.24 5.24 -35.21
CA THR A 83 -0.53 4.93 -36.61
C THR A 83 -1.72 3.98 -36.69
N LEU A 84 -1.71 2.92 -35.89
CA LEU A 84 -2.80 1.96 -35.82
C LEU A 84 -4.12 2.58 -35.31
N ARG A 85 -4.06 3.52 -34.35
CA ARG A 85 -5.23 4.29 -33.90
C ARG A 85 -5.83 5.14 -35.02
N ALA A 86 -5.00 5.82 -35.82
CA ALA A 86 -5.47 6.60 -36.95
C ALA A 86 -6.16 5.72 -38.02
N VAL A 87 -5.63 4.52 -38.26
CA VAL A 87 -6.26 3.52 -39.14
C VAL A 87 -7.62 3.08 -38.59
N ARG A 88 -7.71 2.77 -37.28
CA ARG A 88 -8.98 2.44 -36.61
C ARG A 88 -10.01 3.56 -36.75
N GLU A 89 -9.61 4.81 -36.52
CA GLU A 89 -10.49 5.98 -36.62
C GLU A 89 -11.00 6.18 -38.07
N ALA A 90 -10.12 5.99 -39.06
CA ALA A 90 -10.51 6.05 -40.48
C ALA A 90 -11.52 4.95 -40.84
N LEU A 91 -11.28 3.71 -40.40
CA LEU A 91 -12.18 2.58 -40.64
C LEU A 91 -13.52 2.73 -39.93
N SER A 92 -13.53 3.27 -38.71
CA SER A 92 -14.76 3.50 -37.93
C SER A 92 -15.71 4.48 -38.63
N ASN A 93 -15.16 5.43 -39.40
CA ASN A 93 -15.91 6.41 -40.17
C ASN A 93 -16.29 5.92 -41.58
N ALA A 94 -15.76 4.79 -42.03
CA ALA A 94 -16.06 4.21 -43.34
C ALA A 94 -17.43 3.51 -43.33
N ARG A 95 -18.16 3.55 -44.47
CA ARG A 95 -19.46 2.87 -44.62
C ARG A 95 -19.34 1.35 -44.84
N GLY A 96 -18.14 0.87 -45.12
CA GLY A 96 -17.80 -0.51 -45.45
C GLY A 96 -16.36 -0.57 -45.93
N LEU A 97 -15.81 -1.77 -46.07
CA LEU A 97 -14.45 -2.01 -46.53
C LEU A 97 -14.49 -2.83 -47.83
N GLY A 98 -14.35 -2.16 -48.97
CA GLY A 98 -14.30 -2.83 -50.27
C GLY A 98 -12.97 -3.54 -50.52
N PRO A 99 -12.87 -4.47 -51.51
CA PRO A 99 -11.65 -5.26 -51.75
C PRO A 99 -10.39 -4.43 -52.03
N GLN A 100 -10.53 -3.29 -52.72
CA GLN A 100 -9.39 -2.40 -52.98
C GLN A 100 -8.93 -1.65 -51.73
N GLU A 101 -9.86 -1.29 -50.85
CA GLU A 101 -9.56 -0.61 -49.58
C GLU A 101 -8.93 -1.60 -48.59
N ALA A 102 -9.42 -2.83 -48.55
CA ALA A 102 -8.81 -3.95 -47.84
C ALA A 102 -7.36 -4.20 -48.26
N ALA A 103 -7.09 -4.31 -49.57
CA ALA A 103 -5.74 -4.50 -50.08
C ALA A 103 -4.81 -3.33 -49.72
N ARG A 104 -5.30 -2.08 -49.76
CA ARG A 104 -4.54 -0.90 -49.33
C ARG A 104 -4.26 -0.91 -47.83
N LEU A 105 -5.22 -1.34 -47.03
CA LEU A 105 -5.07 -1.47 -45.58
C LEU A 105 -3.99 -2.51 -45.24
N GLU A 106 -4.05 -3.70 -45.84
CA GLU A 106 -3.04 -4.75 -45.66
C GLU A 106 -1.64 -4.28 -46.08
N GLN A 107 -1.54 -3.59 -47.23
CA GLN A 107 -0.27 -3.03 -47.70
C GLN A 107 0.27 -1.94 -46.76
N GLY A 108 -0.62 -1.10 -46.20
CA GLY A 108 -0.26 -0.01 -45.29
C GLY A 108 0.24 -0.48 -43.92
N LEU A 109 -0.24 -1.64 -43.44
CA LEU A 109 0.20 -2.24 -42.18
C LEU A 109 1.58 -2.91 -42.28
N GLY A 110 2.04 -3.20 -43.50
CA GLY A 110 3.30 -3.91 -43.73
C GLY A 110 3.23 -5.42 -43.42
N PRO A 111 4.32 -6.17 -43.62
CA PRO A 111 4.35 -7.60 -43.31
C PRO A 111 4.38 -7.83 -41.80
N GLY A 112 3.55 -8.75 -41.31
CA GLY A 112 3.52 -9.09 -39.88
C GLY A 112 2.32 -9.95 -39.47
N LEU A 113 2.26 -10.23 -38.18
CA LEU A 113 1.19 -10.98 -37.53
C LEU A 113 -0.15 -10.26 -37.65
N LEU A 114 -0.17 -8.93 -37.48
CA LEU A 114 -1.39 -8.13 -37.64
C LEU A 114 -1.93 -8.19 -39.07
N SER A 115 -1.07 -7.98 -40.07
CA SER A 115 -1.47 -8.05 -41.47
C SER A 115 -1.95 -9.45 -41.87
N SER A 116 -1.30 -10.50 -41.35
CA SER A 116 -1.71 -11.89 -41.57
C SER A 116 -3.07 -12.20 -40.96
N ALA A 117 -3.31 -11.78 -39.72
CA ALA A 117 -4.58 -11.94 -39.02
C ALA A 117 -5.71 -11.17 -39.70
N LEU A 118 -5.43 -9.95 -40.17
CA LEU A 118 -6.37 -9.14 -40.94
C LEU A 118 -6.75 -9.84 -42.25
N ALA A 119 -5.76 -10.29 -43.03
CA ALA A 119 -6.01 -10.97 -44.30
C ALA A 119 -6.81 -12.26 -44.11
N GLU A 120 -6.60 -12.99 -43.00
CA GLU A 120 -7.40 -14.15 -42.64
C GLU A 120 -8.84 -13.79 -42.29
N ALA A 121 -9.06 -12.77 -41.46
CA ALA A 121 -10.39 -12.30 -41.10
C ALA A 121 -11.18 -11.84 -42.33
N LEU A 122 -10.55 -11.10 -43.24
CA LEU A 122 -11.19 -10.57 -44.46
C LEU A 122 -11.53 -11.66 -45.50
N ARG A 123 -10.82 -12.79 -45.52
CA ARG A 123 -11.17 -13.93 -46.39
C ARG A 123 -12.48 -14.60 -45.99
N ASN A 124 -12.93 -14.41 -44.75
CA ASN A 124 -14.10 -15.09 -44.17
C ASN A 124 -15.34 -14.19 -44.10
N THR A 125 -15.35 -13.04 -44.78
CA THR A 125 -16.46 -12.08 -44.71
C THR A 125 -17.23 -12.02 -46.03
N ASP A 126 -18.57 -11.97 -45.97
CA ASP A 126 -19.44 -12.02 -47.15
C ASP A 126 -19.95 -10.64 -47.59
N SER A 127 -19.76 -9.60 -46.75
CA SER A 127 -20.16 -8.23 -47.05
C SER A 127 -19.09 -7.18 -46.69
N PRO A 128 -19.08 -6.00 -47.35
CA PRO A 128 -18.17 -4.91 -46.98
C PRO A 128 -18.34 -4.41 -45.55
N GLN A 129 -19.54 -4.56 -44.98
CA GLN A 129 -19.83 -4.19 -43.60
C GLN A 129 -19.17 -5.17 -42.62
N GLU A 130 -19.33 -6.47 -42.84
CA GLU A 130 -18.68 -7.52 -42.05
C GLU A 130 -17.15 -7.43 -42.16
N ALA A 131 -16.62 -7.15 -43.36
CA ALA A 131 -15.19 -6.93 -43.59
C ALA A 131 -14.65 -5.77 -42.74
N ARG A 132 -15.38 -4.66 -42.69
CA ARG A 132 -15.02 -3.50 -41.86
C ARG A 132 -15.05 -3.85 -40.37
N ASP A 133 -16.11 -4.49 -39.91
CA ASP A 133 -16.30 -4.81 -38.49
C ASP A 133 -15.27 -5.85 -38.02
N ALA A 134 -14.93 -6.84 -38.86
CA ALA A 134 -13.85 -7.79 -38.61
C ALA A 134 -12.47 -7.10 -38.56
N ALA A 135 -12.17 -6.20 -39.51
CA ALA A 135 -10.94 -5.42 -39.50
C ALA A 135 -10.81 -4.56 -38.24
N LEU A 136 -11.89 -3.88 -37.84
CA LEU A 136 -11.94 -3.09 -36.60
C LEU A 136 -11.65 -3.95 -35.38
N ALA A 137 -12.26 -5.12 -35.25
CA ALA A 137 -12.04 -6.02 -34.12
C ALA A 137 -10.57 -6.47 -34.02
N ILE A 138 -9.94 -6.86 -35.15
CA ILE A 138 -8.52 -7.25 -35.18
C ILE A 138 -7.60 -6.09 -34.81
N ILE A 139 -7.88 -4.90 -35.35
CA ILE A 139 -7.09 -3.70 -35.07
C ILE A 139 -7.25 -3.26 -33.60
N GLU A 140 -8.45 -3.34 -33.04
CA GLU A 140 -8.70 -3.01 -31.63
C GLU A 140 -7.97 -3.97 -30.68
N GLU A 141 -8.04 -5.28 -30.90
CA GLU A 141 -7.30 -6.26 -30.10
C GLU A 141 -5.79 -6.05 -30.21
N ALA A 142 -5.26 -5.76 -31.41
CA ALA A 142 -3.84 -5.49 -31.58
C ALA A 142 -3.42 -4.19 -30.88
N LEU A 143 -4.21 -3.11 -31.02
CA LEU A 143 -3.93 -1.80 -30.43
C LEU A 143 -3.98 -1.85 -28.90
N PHE A 144 -5.13 -2.21 -28.33
CA PHE A 144 -5.35 -2.19 -26.89
C PHE A 144 -4.68 -3.39 -26.21
N GLY A 145 -4.60 -4.55 -26.86
CA GLY A 145 -3.88 -5.70 -26.35
C GLY A 145 -2.38 -5.43 -26.21
N THR A 146 -1.74 -4.74 -27.17
CA THR A 146 -0.33 -4.34 -27.05
C THR A 146 -0.13 -3.36 -25.89
N ALA A 147 -0.97 -2.33 -25.78
CA ALA A 147 -0.89 -1.36 -24.68
C ALA A 147 -1.13 -2.03 -23.30
N ARG A 148 -2.08 -2.96 -23.21
CA ARG A 148 -2.33 -3.76 -22.00
C ARG A 148 -1.09 -4.59 -21.65
N ASP A 149 -0.52 -5.32 -22.60
CA ASP A 149 0.63 -6.20 -22.37
C ASP A 149 1.85 -5.40 -21.88
N ILE A 150 2.05 -4.16 -22.37
CA ILE A 150 3.04 -3.21 -21.84
C ILE A 150 2.76 -2.86 -20.38
N LEU A 151 1.53 -2.44 -20.05
CA LEU A 151 1.16 -2.00 -18.71
C LEU A 151 1.08 -3.15 -17.69
N GLN A 152 0.86 -4.38 -18.15
CA GLN A 152 0.87 -5.59 -17.33
C GLN A 152 2.26 -6.21 -17.21
N HIS A 153 3.26 -5.70 -17.93
CA HIS A 153 4.64 -6.14 -17.76
C HIS A 153 5.05 -5.97 -16.28
N PRO A 154 5.62 -7.00 -15.61
CA PRO A 154 5.81 -6.99 -14.15
C PRO A 154 6.50 -5.75 -13.58
N ARG A 155 7.49 -5.20 -14.31
CA ARG A 155 8.20 -3.97 -13.91
C ARG A 155 7.29 -2.73 -13.93
N VAL A 156 6.41 -2.60 -14.93
CA VAL A 156 5.50 -1.47 -15.09
C VAL A 156 4.34 -1.60 -14.11
N ALA A 157 3.74 -2.79 -14.03
CA ALA A 157 2.63 -3.07 -13.11
C ALA A 157 3.03 -2.87 -11.64
N ARG A 158 4.24 -3.31 -11.24
CA ARG A 158 4.78 -3.07 -9.89
C ARG A 158 4.91 -1.58 -9.61
N LEU A 159 5.50 -0.83 -10.55
CA LEU A 159 5.71 0.60 -10.41
C LEU A 159 4.37 1.34 -10.27
N GLU A 160 3.41 1.07 -11.15
CA GLU A 160 2.09 1.68 -11.09
C GLU A 160 1.35 1.35 -9.79
N SER A 161 1.37 0.08 -9.38
CA SER A 161 0.77 -0.39 -8.14
C SER A 161 1.29 0.37 -6.92
N ALA A 162 2.61 0.54 -6.84
CA ALA A 162 3.27 1.27 -5.76
C ALA A 162 2.92 2.77 -5.77
N TRP A 163 3.01 3.43 -6.93
CA TRP A 163 2.79 4.88 -7.02
C TRP A 163 1.31 5.28 -6.91
N ARG A 164 0.37 4.53 -7.52
CA ARG A 164 -1.07 4.77 -7.33
C ARG A 164 -1.48 4.54 -5.88
N GLY A 165 -0.96 3.48 -5.26
CA GLY A 165 -1.22 3.19 -3.86
C GLY A 165 -0.67 4.26 -2.92
N LEU A 166 0.57 4.71 -3.15
CA LEU A 166 1.19 5.78 -2.38
C LEU A 166 0.41 7.09 -2.53
N HIS A 167 -0.02 7.43 -3.74
CA HIS A 167 -0.88 8.59 -3.99
C HIS A 167 -2.21 8.47 -3.22
N TRP A 168 -2.87 7.30 -3.28
CA TRP A 168 -4.10 7.07 -2.53
C TRP A 168 -3.90 7.25 -1.03
N LEU A 169 -2.83 6.69 -0.47
CA LEU A 169 -2.46 6.91 0.93
C LEU A 169 -2.29 8.40 1.26
N TRP A 170 -1.57 9.11 0.40
CA TRP A 170 -1.26 10.52 0.59
C TRP A 170 -2.51 11.40 0.55
N THR A 171 -3.55 11.05 -0.21
CA THR A 171 -4.86 11.75 -0.15
C THR A 171 -5.53 11.69 1.24
N HIS A 172 -5.13 10.74 2.09
CA HIS A 172 -5.58 10.65 3.48
C HIS A 172 -4.71 11.44 4.48
N CYS A 173 -3.57 11.97 4.04
CA CYS A 173 -2.59 12.68 4.86
C CYS A 173 -2.36 14.13 4.38
N PRO A 174 -3.39 15.00 4.35
CA PRO A 174 -3.15 16.41 4.02
C PRO A 174 -2.18 17.05 5.04
N ALA A 175 -1.46 18.11 4.66
CA ALA A 175 -0.44 18.71 5.53
C ALA A 175 -0.94 19.10 6.95
N SER A 176 -2.23 19.45 7.06
CA SER A 176 -2.94 19.81 8.30
C SER A 176 -3.33 18.61 9.19
N SER A 177 -3.22 17.39 8.68
CA SER A 177 -3.50 16.15 9.44
C SER A 177 -2.50 15.92 10.55
N GLY A 178 -1.31 16.53 10.50
CA GLY A 178 -0.22 16.23 11.44
C GLY A 178 0.41 14.87 11.19
N MET A 179 0.34 14.38 9.95
CA MET A 179 0.94 13.12 9.51
C MET A 179 1.98 13.38 8.43
N ASP A 180 3.08 12.64 8.49
CA ASP A 180 4.13 12.60 7.49
C ASP A 180 4.27 11.19 6.92
N ILE A 181 4.48 11.11 5.61
CA ILE A 181 4.76 9.86 4.92
C ILE A 181 6.19 9.93 4.44
N GLU A 182 7.00 8.97 4.85
CA GLU A 182 8.33 8.76 4.32
C GLU A 182 8.32 7.50 3.47
N VAL A 183 9.10 7.52 2.41
CA VAL A 183 9.23 6.42 1.47
C VAL A 183 10.65 5.88 1.54
N LEU A 184 10.78 4.57 1.63
CA LEU A 184 12.03 3.82 1.50
C LEU A 184 11.95 2.96 0.25
N ASP A 185 12.72 3.34 -0.77
CA ASP A 185 12.82 2.59 -2.03
C ASP A 185 13.77 1.40 -1.87
N VAL A 186 13.22 0.19 -1.78
CA VAL A 186 13.98 -1.03 -1.45
C VAL A 186 13.38 -2.27 -2.11
N GLU A 187 14.24 -3.21 -2.54
CA GLU A 187 13.79 -4.52 -3.02
C GLU A 187 13.35 -5.44 -1.86
N PRO A 188 12.41 -6.39 -2.09
CA PRO A 188 11.86 -7.25 -1.03
C PRO A 188 12.92 -8.00 -0.23
N HIS A 189 13.94 -8.54 -0.92
CA HIS A 189 15.00 -9.33 -0.29
C HIS A 189 15.97 -8.51 0.58
N GLN A 190 15.94 -7.17 0.47
CA GLN A 190 16.80 -6.26 1.24
C GLN A 190 16.05 -5.53 2.35
N VAL A 191 14.74 -5.76 2.47
CA VAL A 191 13.86 -4.91 3.30
C VAL A 191 14.23 -4.95 4.78
N VAL A 192 14.60 -6.12 5.32
CA VAL A 192 14.98 -6.27 6.74
C VAL A 192 16.22 -5.44 7.07
N ASP A 193 17.27 -5.55 6.25
CA ASP A 193 18.54 -4.85 6.47
C ASP A 193 18.39 -3.34 6.25
N ALA A 194 17.60 -2.94 5.25
CA ALA A 194 17.30 -1.53 5.00
C ALA A 194 16.47 -0.90 6.14
N LEU A 195 15.45 -1.60 6.64
CA LEU A 195 14.66 -1.14 7.78
C LEU A 195 15.51 -1.05 9.05
N THR A 196 16.37 -2.04 9.31
CA THR A 196 17.30 -2.03 10.46
C THR A 196 18.13 -0.74 10.48
N ARG A 197 18.71 -0.36 9.34
CA ARG A 197 19.45 0.92 9.23
C ARG A 197 18.55 2.14 9.37
N CYS A 198 17.32 2.09 8.86
CA CYS A 198 16.41 3.25 8.89
C CYS A 198 15.85 3.56 10.28
N ILE A 199 15.72 2.55 11.14
CA ILE A 199 15.16 2.69 12.50
C ILE A 199 16.24 2.80 13.57
N ASP A 200 17.52 2.67 13.21
CA ASP A 200 18.68 2.98 14.04
C ASP A 200 18.85 4.50 14.21
N VAL A 201 17.84 5.10 14.82
CA VAL A 201 17.72 6.52 15.17
C VAL A 201 17.12 6.63 16.57
N PRO A 202 17.21 7.80 17.24
CA PRO A 202 16.60 8.01 18.55
C PRO A 202 15.12 7.59 18.57
N ALA A 203 14.64 7.06 19.70
CA ALA A 203 13.33 6.40 19.81
C ALA A 203 12.17 7.27 19.28
N LEU A 204 12.15 8.56 19.63
CA LEU A 204 11.11 9.50 19.16
C LEU A 204 11.24 9.91 17.69
N GLN A 205 12.37 9.64 17.03
CA GLN A 205 12.57 9.91 15.61
C GLN A 205 12.20 8.72 14.72
N ARG A 206 12.01 7.53 15.30
CA ARG A 206 11.54 6.34 14.57
C ARG A 206 10.12 6.55 14.04
N PRO A 207 9.74 5.92 12.92
CA PRO A 207 8.36 5.95 12.45
C PRO A 207 7.42 5.31 13.48
N ASP A 208 6.14 5.66 13.40
CA ASP A 208 5.08 5.07 14.24
C ASP A 208 4.61 3.71 13.74
N ALA A 209 4.74 3.45 12.45
CA ALA A 209 4.52 2.17 11.81
C ALA A 209 5.28 2.12 10.47
N CYS A 210 5.66 0.92 10.05
CA CYS A 210 6.16 0.69 8.69
C CYS A 210 5.17 -0.15 7.89
N PHE A 211 4.99 0.18 6.62
CA PHE A 211 4.10 -0.53 5.69
C PHE A 211 4.93 -1.07 4.53
N LEU A 212 4.96 -2.40 4.38
CA LEU A 212 5.74 -3.09 3.37
C LEU A 212 4.84 -3.48 2.21
N LEU A 213 5.12 -2.94 1.02
CA LEU A 213 4.26 -3.05 -0.16
C LEU A 213 4.29 -4.44 -0.76
N ASP A 214 5.50 -4.94 -0.98
CA ASP A 214 5.74 -6.21 -1.63
C ASP A 214 5.24 -7.37 -0.78
N THR A 215 4.77 -8.41 -1.45
CA THR A 215 4.25 -9.60 -0.78
C THR A 215 5.39 -10.40 -0.15
N LEU A 216 5.25 -10.74 1.13
CA LEU A 216 6.23 -11.48 1.92
C LEU A 216 5.61 -12.77 2.47
N ASP A 217 5.79 -13.87 1.75
CA ASP A 217 5.23 -15.17 2.14
C ASP A 217 6.22 -16.06 2.93
N ASP A 218 7.50 -15.64 3.03
CA ASP A 218 8.53 -16.36 3.76
C ASP A 218 8.43 -16.12 5.29
N VAL A 219 8.07 -17.16 6.03
CA VAL A 219 7.85 -17.08 7.49
C VAL A 219 9.13 -16.73 8.25
N GLU A 220 10.32 -17.10 7.74
CA GLU A 220 11.58 -16.72 8.38
C GLU A 220 11.80 -15.20 8.32
N THR A 221 11.60 -14.60 7.14
CA THR A 221 11.60 -13.15 6.97
C THR A 221 10.57 -12.47 7.88
N LEU A 222 9.38 -13.05 8.02
CA LEU A 222 8.36 -12.52 8.94
C LEU A 222 8.79 -12.57 10.42
N HIS A 223 9.47 -13.64 10.86
CA HIS A 223 10.07 -13.71 12.20
C HIS A 223 11.12 -12.60 12.40
N ARG A 224 12.01 -12.40 11.42
CA ARG A 224 13.02 -11.34 11.48
C ARG A 224 12.39 -9.95 11.57
N LEU A 225 11.30 -9.71 10.83
CA LEU A 225 10.54 -8.47 10.90
C LEU A 225 9.86 -8.31 12.27
N ALA A 226 9.22 -9.36 12.81
CA ALA A 226 8.61 -9.32 14.13
C ALA A 226 9.62 -8.92 15.23
N ALA A 227 10.80 -9.54 15.24
CA ALA A 227 11.88 -9.20 16.16
C ALA A 227 12.38 -7.76 15.98
N LEU A 228 12.47 -7.28 14.74
CA LEU A 228 12.86 -5.90 14.44
C LEU A 228 11.81 -4.90 14.97
N GLY A 229 10.52 -5.18 14.78
CA GLY A 229 9.42 -4.38 15.28
C GLY A 229 9.39 -4.32 16.81
N GLU A 230 9.70 -5.45 17.48
CA GLU A 230 9.84 -5.52 18.93
C GLU A 230 10.99 -4.65 19.44
N GLN A 231 12.20 -4.84 18.89
CA GLN A 231 13.38 -4.06 19.25
C GLN A 231 13.14 -2.55 19.06
N ALA A 232 12.42 -2.18 18.01
CA ALA A 232 12.15 -0.78 17.69
C ALA A 232 10.90 -0.21 18.37
N CYS A 233 10.08 -1.07 19.00
CA CYS A 233 8.76 -0.74 19.56
C CYS A 233 7.84 -0.06 18.53
N LEU A 234 7.73 -0.63 17.33
CA LEU A 234 6.82 -0.15 16.29
C LEU A 234 6.21 -1.30 15.46
N PRO A 235 4.93 -1.19 15.04
CA PRO A 235 4.32 -2.20 14.18
C PRO A 235 4.88 -2.20 12.76
N LEU A 236 5.11 -3.39 12.22
CA LEU A 236 5.39 -3.65 10.81
C LEU A 236 4.17 -4.29 10.17
N VAL A 237 3.61 -3.64 9.15
CA VAL A 237 2.45 -4.13 8.40
C VAL A 237 2.93 -4.66 7.06
N VAL A 238 2.68 -5.93 6.79
CA VAL A 238 3.15 -6.65 5.58
C VAL A 238 1.97 -7.13 4.75
N ALA A 239 2.16 -7.19 3.43
CA ALA A 239 1.26 -7.91 2.54
C ALA A 239 1.64 -9.40 2.50
N VAL A 240 0.65 -10.28 2.59
CA VAL A 240 0.80 -11.73 2.38
C VAL A 240 -0.18 -12.18 1.31
N ARG A 241 0.20 -13.18 0.50
CA ARG A 241 -0.71 -13.72 -0.52
C ARG A 241 -1.79 -14.57 0.13
N GLU A 242 -1.38 -15.44 1.03
CA GLU A 242 -2.26 -16.32 1.79
C GLU A 242 -1.75 -16.43 3.23
N ALA A 243 -2.67 -16.49 4.19
CA ALA A 243 -2.31 -16.91 5.53
C ALA A 243 -1.80 -18.36 5.45
N PRO A 244 -0.54 -18.66 5.82
CA PRO A 244 -0.04 -20.02 5.73
C PRO A 244 -0.80 -20.90 6.73
N ALA A 245 -1.30 -22.06 6.30
CA ALA A 245 -1.84 -23.09 7.19
C ALA A 245 -0.72 -24.03 7.67
N SER A 246 0.46 -23.46 7.98
CA SER A 246 1.67 -24.22 8.27
C SER A 246 2.01 -24.21 9.76
N GLU A 247 2.74 -25.23 10.20
CA GLU A 247 3.31 -25.27 11.55
C GLU A 247 4.26 -24.09 11.80
N ALA A 248 4.98 -23.64 10.77
CA ALA A 248 5.83 -22.45 10.84
C ALA A 248 5.03 -21.19 11.18
N TRP A 249 3.86 -20.99 10.55
CA TRP A 249 2.98 -19.87 10.88
C TRP A 249 2.47 -19.95 12.32
N ASN A 250 2.05 -21.13 12.77
CA ASN A 250 1.60 -21.30 14.16
C ASN A 250 2.70 -21.00 15.18
N ARG A 251 3.95 -21.38 14.87
CA ARG A 251 5.12 -21.02 15.71
C ARG A 251 5.35 -19.51 15.73
N LEU A 252 5.30 -18.84 14.58
CA LEU A 252 5.37 -17.38 14.52
C LEU A 252 4.28 -16.72 15.36
N ARG A 253 3.03 -17.20 15.29
CA ARG A 253 1.92 -16.65 16.08
C ARG A 253 2.04 -16.88 17.58
N ALA A 254 2.78 -17.91 18.00
CA ALA A 254 3.03 -18.19 19.41
C ALA A 254 4.19 -17.34 19.98
N ASP A 255 5.03 -16.79 19.11
CA ASP A 255 6.14 -15.91 19.46
C ASP A 255 5.60 -14.53 19.87
N GLU A 256 6.01 -14.05 21.05
CA GLU A 256 5.59 -12.75 21.59
C GLU A 256 5.98 -11.59 20.68
N ALA A 257 7.14 -11.66 20.02
CA ALA A 257 7.62 -10.62 19.10
C ALA A 257 6.64 -10.38 17.94
N SER A 258 5.86 -11.40 17.56
CA SER A 258 4.87 -11.30 16.48
C SER A 258 3.70 -10.34 16.78
N ARG A 259 3.59 -9.80 18.00
CA ARG A 259 2.65 -8.71 18.31
C ARG A 259 2.98 -7.44 17.55
N TRP A 260 4.23 -7.27 17.16
CA TRP A 260 4.71 -6.13 16.37
C TRP A 260 4.60 -6.35 14.86
N LEU A 261 4.05 -7.49 14.43
CA LEU A 261 3.82 -7.81 13.03
C LEU A 261 2.32 -7.86 12.75
N CYS A 262 1.88 -7.25 11.65
CA CYS A 262 0.52 -7.33 11.15
C CYS A 262 0.55 -7.79 9.70
N ALA A 263 -0.07 -8.93 9.40
CA ALA A 263 -0.20 -9.41 8.02
C ALA A 263 -1.55 -8.98 7.44
N ALA A 264 -1.56 -8.50 6.20
CA ALA A 264 -2.76 -8.09 5.47
C ALA A 264 -2.84 -8.75 4.10
N GLN A 265 -4.06 -9.02 3.63
CA GLN A 265 -4.32 -9.63 2.32
C GLN A 265 -5.48 -8.92 1.60
N ASN A 266 -5.71 -9.33 0.34
CA ASN A 266 -6.73 -8.82 -0.57
C ASN A 266 -6.42 -7.39 -1.05
N PRO A 267 -5.60 -7.25 -2.12
CA PRO A 267 -5.25 -5.97 -2.75
C PRO A 267 -6.46 -5.08 -3.09
N VAL A 268 -6.24 -3.77 -3.15
CA VAL A 268 -7.28 -2.76 -3.46
C VAL A 268 -7.16 -2.29 -4.91
N VAL A 269 -8.28 -2.12 -5.59
CA VAL A 269 -8.34 -1.69 -7.00
C VAL A 269 -8.00 -0.21 -7.11
N MET A 270 -6.90 0.09 -7.77
CA MET A 270 -6.46 1.46 -8.05
C MET A 270 -6.91 1.96 -9.43
N MET A 271 -7.05 1.06 -10.39
CA MET A 271 -7.50 1.36 -11.74
C MET A 271 -8.21 0.14 -12.32
N ALA A 272 -9.25 0.37 -13.11
CA ALA A 272 -9.87 -0.63 -13.96
C ALA A 272 -10.26 0.04 -15.28
N GLU A 273 -9.67 -0.42 -16.38
CA GLU A 273 -9.90 0.09 -17.74
C GLU A 273 -10.57 -0.99 -18.58
N GLN A 274 -11.50 -0.59 -19.45
CA GLN A 274 -12.15 -1.48 -20.40
C GLN A 274 -12.28 -0.78 -21.76
N HIS A 275 -11.77 -1.43 -22.81
CA HIS A 275 -11.94 -1.04 -24.20
C HIS A 275 -12.32 -2.27 -25.03
N GLY A 276 -13.60 -2.38 -25.40
CA GLY A 276 -14.13 -3.59 -26.01
C GLY A 276 -13.97 -4.79 -25.07
N GLU A 277 -13.32 -5.83 -25.57
CA GLU A 277 -12.95 -7.06 -24.85
C GLU A 277 -11.61 -6.94 -24.10
N VAL A 278 -10.87 -5.84 -24.28
CA VAL A 278 -9.61 -5.62 -23.57
C VAL A 278 -9.90 -5.01 -22.21
N HIS A 279 -9.63 -5.79 -21.17
CA HIS A 279 -9.75 -5.39 -19.78
C HIS A 279 -8.37 -5.30 -19.11
N ARG A 280 -8.25 -4.40 -18.15
CA ARG A 280 -7.04 -4.24 -17.37
C ARG A 280 -7.34 -3.68 -16.00
N GLU A 281 -6.74 -4.27 -14.98
CA GLU A 281 -6.79 -3.80 -13.61
C GLU A 281 -5.39 -3.50 -13.07
N CYS A 282 -5.32 -2.49 -12.19
CA CYS A 282 -4.17 -2.24 -11.34
C CYS A 282 -4.61 -2.36 -9.88
N PHE A 283 -3.92 -3.19 -9.11
CA PHE A 283 -4.17 -3.34 -7.67
C PHE A 283 -2.99 -2.80 -6.87
N THR A 284 -3.24 -2.28 -5.67
CA THR A 284 -2.19 -1.92 -4.70
C THR A 284 -2.21 -2.82 -3.48
N SER A 285 -1.08 -2.81 -2.77
CA SER A 285 -0.83 -3.62 -1.59
C SER A 285 -1.91 -3.45 -0.51
N PRO A 286 -2.39 -4.53 0.11
CA PRO A 286 -3.29 -4.44 1.26
C PRO A 286 -2.63 -3.76 2.48
N ALA A 287 -1.30 -3.74 2.57
CA ALA A 287 -0.59 -2.97 3.61
C ALA A 287 -0.85 -1.45 3.47
N LEU A 288 -0.93 -0.92 2.24
CA LEU A 288 -1.31 0.46 2.01
C LEU A 288 -2.78 0.74 2.32
N ALA A 289 -3.66 -0.25 2.15
CA ALA A 289 -5.06 -0.12 2.56
C ALA A 289 -5.19 0.02 4.08
N MET A 290 -4.44 -0.79 4.83
CA MET A 290 -4.35 -0.67 6.29
C MET A 290 -3.81 0.71 6.70
N ALA A 291 -2.78 1.19 6.00
CA ALA A 291 -2.26 2.54 6.19
C ALA A 291 -3.36 3.57 5.93
N ALA A 292 -3.98 3.58 4.75
CA ALA A 292 -5.01 4.55 4.35
C ALA A 292 -6.17 4.62 5.35
N LEU A 293 -6.62 3.47 5.88
CA LEU A 293 -7.65 3.42 6.93
C LEU A 293 -7.17 4.02 8.26
N LEU A 294 -5.92 3.78 8.67
CA LEU A 294 -5.32 4.42 9.86
C LEU A 294 -5.20 5.95 9.68
N ALA A 295 -4.82 6.45 8.51
CA ALA A 295 -4.81 7.90 8.25
C ALA A 295 -6.20 8.47 8.24
N ALA A 296 -7.16 7.81 7.59
CA ALA A 296 -8.54 8.27 7.58
C ALA A 296 -9.07 8.37 9.02
N SER A 297 -8.83 7.37 9.86
CA SER A 297 -9.16 7.42 11.29
C SER A 297 -8.50 8.61 11.98
N PHE A 298 -7.19 8.81 11.80
CA PHE A 298 -6.44 9.86 12.49
C PHE A 298 -6.81 11.27 11.99
N ARG A 299 -6.97 11.45 10.69
CA ARG A 299 -7.43 12.71 10.08
C ARG A 299 -8.79 13.11 10.63
N ASP A 300 -9.72 12.15 10.70
CA ASP A 300 -11.11 12.43 11.05
C ASP A 300 -11.33 12.55 12.58
N THR A 301 -10.54 11.84 13.39
CA THR A 301 -10.80 11.73 14.85
C THR A 301 -9.63 12.12 15.74
N ARG A 302 -8.44 12.33 15.16
CA ARG A 302 -7.15 12.43 15.88
C ARG A 302 -6.86 11.19 16.73
N THR A 303 -7.34 10.01 16.32
CA THR A 303 -7.12 8.70 16.96
C THR A 303 -7.01 7.59 15.92
N PHE A 304 -6.58 6.39 16.32
CA PHE A 304 -6.48 5.22 15.44
C PHE A 304 -7.59 4.18 15.68
N GLY A 305 -8.51 4.42 16.62
CA GLY A 305 -9.51 3.45 17.04
C GLY A 305 -10.63 3.19 16.02
N ARG A 306 -10.84 4.09 15.06
CA ARG A 306 -11.93 4.01 14.08
C ARG A 306 -11.50 3.24 12.82
N LEU A 307 -11.06 1.99 12.97
CA LEU A 307 -10.73 1.09 11.85
C LEU A 307 -11.85 0.13 11.47
N VAL A 308 -12.69 -0.25 12.43
CA VAL A 308 -13.73 -1.27 12.24
C VAL A 308 -15.12 -0.68 12.51
N GLY A 309 -16.14 -1.26 11.86
CA GLY A 309 -17.54 -0.89 12.06
C GLY A 309 -18.07 0.18 11.11
N ALA A 310 -19.29 0.65 11.39
CA ALA A 310 -19.98 1.58 10.51
C ALA A 310 -19.22 2.90 10.37
N GLY A 311 -18.98 3.31 9.12
CA GLY A 311 -18.29 4.56 8.80
C GLY A 311 -16.77 4.55 9.04
N SER A 312 -16.13 3.42 9.33
CA SER A 312 -14.66 3.35 9.46
C SER A 312 -13.92 3.21 8.12
N GLY A 313 -14.66 2.96 7.03
CA GLY A 313 -14.08 2.71 5.72
C GLY A 313 -13.59 3.94 4.99
N THR A 314 -12.80 3.69 3.95
CA THR A 314 -12.42 4.67 2.93
C THR A 314 -12.97 4.24 1.56
N ARG A 315 -12.82 5.08 0.54
CA ARG A 315 -13.20 4.75 -0.84
C ARG A 315 -11.95 4.38 -1.63
N ALA A 316 -12.01 3.27 -2.36
CA ALA A 316 -11.02 2.93 -3.37
C ALA A 316 -11.12 3.91 -4.55
N PRO A 317 -9.99 4.17 -5.25
CA PRO A 317 -9.99 4.97 -6.47
C PRO A 317 -10.83 4.37 -7.61
N ALA A 318 -10.95 3.04 -7.68
CA ALA A 318 -11.69 2.34 -8.72
C ALA A 318 -12.41 1.09 -8.17
N VAL A 319 -13.23 0.49 -9.03
CA VAL A 319 -13.88 -0.81 -8.80
C VAL A 319 -13.74 -1.65 -10.07
N TRP A 320 -13.72 -2.97 -9.92
CA TRP A 320 -13.66 -3.90 -11.04
C TRP A 320 -14.67 -5.04 -10.87
N ARG A 321 -14.92 -5.81 -11.93
CA ARG A 321 -15.93 -6.89 -11.98
C ARG A 321 -15.25 -8.26 -12.06
N PRO A 322 -14.82 -8.85 -10.93
CA PRO A 322 -14.20 -10.17 -10.93
C PRO A 322 -15.14 -11.21 -11.53
N GLY A 323 -14.71 -11.86 -12.62
CA GLY A 323 -15.51 -12.88 -13.30
C GLY A 323 -16.88 -12.40 -13.80
N GLY A 324 -17.00 -11.12 -14.17
CA GLY A 324 -18.25 -10.53 -14.67
C GLY A 324 -19.34 -10.31 -13.60
N ARG A 325 -18.99 -10.43 -12.32
CA ARG A 325 -19.90 -10.19 -11.19
C ARG A 325 -20.11 -8.69 -10.92
N SER A 326 -20.88 -8.39 -9.86
CA SER A 326 -21.01 -7.03 -9.33
C SER A 326 -19.64 -6.38 -9.08
N PRO A 327 -19.50 -5.06 -9.31
CA PRO A 327 -18.26 -4.35 -9.03
C PRO A 327 -17.85 -4.41 -7.55
N VAL A 328 -16.54 -4.42 -7.30
CA VAL A 328 -15.96 -4.41 -5.96
C VAL A 328 -14.65 -3.61 -5.94
N ALA A 329 -14.33 -3.01 -4.78
CA ALA A 329 -13.13 -2.18 -4.54
C ALA A 329 -11.83 -2.96 -4.27
N THR A 330 -11.88 -4.28 -4.16
CA THR A 330 -10.74 -5.14 -3.83
C THR A 330 -10.61 -6.26 -4.87
N GLU A 331 -9.49 -6.98 -4.88
CA GLU A 331 -9.29 -8.12 -5.78
C GLU A 331 -10.44 -9.12 -5.68
N VAL A 332 -10.85 -9.49 -4.47
CA VAL A 332 -12.06 -10.30 -4.25
C VAL A 332 -12.98 -9.68 -3.22
N GLY A 333 -14.30 -9.84 -3.40
CA GLY A 333 -15.29 -9.41 -2.43
C GLY A 333 -15.32 -10.32 -1.20
N LEU A 334 -14.58 -9.94 -0.15
CA LEU A 334 -14.57 -10.65 1.13
C LEU A 334 -15.77 -10.27 2.00
N SER A 335 -16.60 -11.26 2.34
CA SER A 335 -17.65 -11.12 3.33
C SER A 335 -17.09 -10.84 4.73
N LEU A 336 -17.95 -10.32 5.62
CA LEU A 336 -17.60 -10.10 7.03
C LEU A 336 -17.10 -11.39 7.71
N ARG A 337 -17.72 -12.53 7.39
CA ARG A 337 -17.35 -13.84 7.94
C ARG A 337 -15.96 -14.28 7.49
N GLU A 338 -15.64 -14.11 6.21
CA GLU A 338 -14.31 -14.45 5.68
C GLU A 338 -13.24 -13.56 6.30
N GLN A 339 -13.49 -12.25 6.43
CA GLN A 339 -12.56 -11.35 7.12
C GLN A 339 -12.35 -11.76 8.59
N GLN A 340 -13.39 -12.20 9.30
CA GLN A 340 -13.28 -12.71 10.67
C GLN A 340 -12.49 -14.03 10.76
N GLN A 341 -12.67 -14.93 9.79
CA GLN A 341 -11.90 -16.18 9.72
C GLN A 341 -10.41 -15.91 9.49
N LEU A 342 -10.08 -14.96 8.63
CA LEU A 342 -8.71 -14.49 8.42
C LEU A 342 -8.15 -13.86 9.71
N ALA A 343 -8.96 -13.05 10.40
CA ALA A 343 -8.54 -12.41 11.63
C ALA A 343 -8.24 -13.41 12.76
N ALA A 344 -9.04 -14.48 12.88
CA ALA A 344 -8.76 -15.58 13.82
C ALA A 344 -7.43 -16.29 13.55
N ARG A 345 -6.89 -16.15 12.34
CA ARG A 345 -5.58 -16.67 11.91
C ARG A 345 -4.45 -15.65 12.00
N GLY A 346 -4.70 -14.45 12.54
CA GLY A 346 -3.70 -13.38 12.67
C GLY A 346 -3.50 -12.57 11.39
N VAL A 347 -4.45 -12.59 10.44
CA VAL A 347 -4.34 -11.87 9.16
C VAL A 347 -5.53 -10.93 8.97
N GLY A 348 -5.26 -9.66 8.66
CA GLY A 348 -6.25 -8.67 8.27
C GLY A 348 -6.75 -8.92 6.84
N GLY A 349 -8.03 -9.24 6.68
CA GLY A 349 -8.69 -9.27 5.37
C GLY A 349 -9.21 -7.90 5.01
N VAL A 350 -8.60 -7.22 4.04
CA VAL A 350 -9.12 -5.94 3.51
C VAL A 350 -10.37 -6.25 2.70
N GLY A 351 -11.52 -5.75 3.11
CA GLY A 351 -12.80 -6.05 2.48
C GLY A 351 -13.29 -4.96 1.54
N GLY A 352 -13.91 -5.36 0.43
CA GLY A 352 -14.80 -4.52 -0.37
C GLY A 352 -16.19 -5.14 -0.42
N TRP A 353 -17.24 -4.32 -0.30
CA TRP A 353 -18.61 -4.80 -0.50
C TRP A 353 -18.94 -4.83 -1.99
N TRP A 354 -19.73 -5.83 -2.39
CA TRP A 354 -20.31 -5.88 -3.73
C TRP A 354 -21.14 -4.62 -3.98
N ASP A 355 -21.08 -4.12 -5.21
CA ASP A 355 -21.76 -2.89 -5.65
C ASP A 355 -21.33 -1.64 -4.86
N SER A 356 -20.10 -1.65 -4.35
CA SER A 356 -19.52 -0.55 -3.58
C SER A 356 -18.05 -0.32 -3.92
N ASN A 357 -17.63 0.94 -3.78
CA ASN A 357 -16.21 1.30 -3.79
C ASN A 357 -15.63 1.43 -2.38
N ALA A 358 -16.34 0.98 -1.34
CA ALA A 358 -15.85 1.03 0.03
C ALA A 358 -14.76 -0.02 0.30
N VAL A 359 -13.71 0.41 1.00
CA VAL A 359 -12.66 -0.42 1.57
C VAL A 359 -12.82 -0.41 3.09
N LEU A 360 -12.95 -1.59 3.69
CA LEU A 360 -13.36 -1.78 5.08
C LEU A 360 -12.54 -2.90 5.75
N LEU A 361 -12.60 -2.95 7.08
CA LEU A 361 -12.03 -4.04 7.88
C LEU A 361 -13.06 -4.56 8.89
N ALA A 362 -13.14 -5.87 9.02
CA ALA A 362 -13.82 -6.52 10.13
C ALA A 362 -12.98 -6.49 11.42
N ALA A 363 -11.66 -6.56 11.28
CA ALA A 363 -10.67 -6.58 12.35
C ALA A 363 -9.31 -6.14 11.82
N ALA A 364 -8.43 -5.66 12.72
CA ALA A 364 -7.04 -5.32 12.42
C ALA A 364 -6.10 -6.09 13.38
N PRO A 365 -6.00 -7.42 13.25
CA PRO A 365 -5.22 -8.25 14.17
C PRO A 365 -3.71 -8.03 13.97
N THR A 366 -2.96 -8.29 15.03
CA THR A 366 -1.53 -8.62 14.92
C THR A 366 -1.40 -10.12 14.61
N VAL A 367 -0.21 -10.57 14.22
CA VAL A 367 0.04 -12.00 13.94
C VAL A 367 -0.06 -12.82 15.24
N TYR A 368 0.38 -12.25 16.36
CA TYR A 368 0.35 -12.89 17.67
C TYR A 368 -1.03 -13.43 18.05
N GLY A 369 -1.06 -14.71 18.44
CA GLY A 369 -2.26 -15.45 18.80
C GLY A 369 -2.51 -15.61 20.30
N GLY A 370 -1.72 -14.94 21.16
CA GLY A 370 -1.87 -15.01 22.60
C GLY A 370 -3.16 -14.38 23.12
N ARG A 371 -3.50 -14.68 24.38
CA ARG A 371 -4.74 -14.17 25.02
C ARG A 371 -4.74 -12.66 25.24
N ASP A 372 -3.55 -12.09 25.35
CA ASP A 372 -3.28 -10.67 25.51
C ASP A 372 -3.06 -9.94 24.17
N ALA A 373 -3.30 -10.61 23.03
CA ALA A 373 -3.15 -10.00 21.72
C ALA A 373 -4.05 -8.76 21.59
N THR A 374 -3.44 -7.65 21.16
CA THR A 374 -4.14 -6.40 20.91
C THR A 374 -4.18 -6.10 19.40
N PRO A 375 -5.18 -5.36 18.92
CA PRO A 375 -5.26 -4.98 17.51
C PRO A 375 -4.19 -3.93 17.16
N LEU A 376 -3.92 -3.77 15.86
CA LEU A 376 -2.91 -2.85 15.34
C LEU A 376 -2.96 -1.42 15.93
N PRO A 377 -4.13 -0.74 16.07
CA PRO A 377 -4.17 0.59 16.69
C PRO A 377 -3.67 0.61 18.14
N ALA A 378 -3.98 -0.42 18.92
CA ALA A 378 -3.52 -0.56 20.29
C ALA A 378 -2.00 -0.79 20.35
N GLN A 379 -1.47 -1.64 19.47
CA GLN A 379 -0.03 -1.90 19.41
C GLN A 379 0.75 -0.67 18.96
N LEU A 380 0.21 0.10 18.00
CA LEU A 380 0.80 1.37 17.54
C LEU A 380 0.94 2.36 18.71
N LEU A 381 -0.13 2.54 19.49
CA LEU A 381 -0.10 3.43 20.66
C LEU A 381 0.81 2.91 21.77
N THR A 382 0.87 1.59 21.96
CA THR A 382 1.81 0.95 22.89
C THR A 382 3.25 1.30 22.53
N GLY A 383 3.63 1.15 21.26
CA GLY A 383 4.96 1.53 20.77
C GLY A 383 5.29 3.00 20.98
N ARG A 384 4.32 3.91 20.73
CA ARG A 384 4.50 5.35 21.01
C ARG A 384 4.71 5.63 22.49
N ILE A 385 3.94 4.99 23.36
CA ILE A 385 4.04 5.18 24.83
C ILE A 385 5.39 4.71 25.35
N VAL A 386 5.85 3.53 24.91
CA VAL A 386 7.15 2.98 25.34
C VAL A 386 8.28 3.90 24.92
N ARG A 387 8.35 4.28 23.63
CA ARG A 387 9.40 5.19 23.11
C ARG A 387 9.38 6.56 23.79
N LEU A 388 8.20 7.08 24.11
CA LEU A 388 8.05 8.33 24.86
C LEU A 388 8.56 8.19 26.29
N ALA A 389 8.21 7.11 26.96
CA ALA A 389 8.64 6.84 28.33
C ALA A 389 10.16 6.65 28.43
N GLU A 390 10.77 5.96 27.47
CA GLU A 390 12.23 5.80 27.35
C GLU A 390 12.91 7.17 27.21
N GLU A 391 12.47 8.01 26.28
CA GLU A 391 13.04 9.35 26.12
C GLU A 391 12.90 10.21 27.39
N ILE A 392 11.73 10.15 28.05
CA ILE A 392 11.53 10.88 29.30
C ILE A 392 12.50 10.36 30.38
N ALA A 393 12.60 9.04 30.56
CA ALA A 393 13.48 8.43 31.54
C ALA A 393 14.95 8.81 31.31
N GLU A 394 15.40 8.89 30.06
CA GLU A 394 16.76 9.33 29.72
C GLU A 394 17.05 10.81 30.03
N ARG A 395 16.02 11.66 29.98
CA ARG A 395 16.13 13.10 30.21
C ARG A 395 15.83 13.53 31.65
N LEU A 396 15.27 12.63 32.47
CA LEU A 396 14.98 12.92 33.87
C LEU A 396 16.28 13.03 34.70
N PRO A 397 16.41 14.06 35.56
CA PRO A 397 17.52 14.13 36.50
C PRO A 397 17.52 12.94 37.49
N ALA A 398 18.70 12.43 37.87
CA ALA A 398 18.87 11.33 38.85
C ALA A 398 18.16 11.58 40.21
N GLY A 399 17.94 12.86 40.54
CA GLY A 399 17.25 13.34 41.74
C GLY A 399 15.75 13.68 41.57
N ALA A 400 15.14 13.48 40.39
CA ALA A 400 13.79 13.96 40.10
C ALA A 400 12.76 13.51 41.15
N SER A 401 11.97 14.43 41.71
CA SER A 401 10.91 14.08 42.66
C SER A 401 9.75 13.36 41.96
N GLN A 402 8.93 12.65 42.73
CA GLN A 402 7.73 12.00 42.20
C GLN A 402 6.80 12.99 41.47
N ASP A 403 6.61 14.18 42.03
CA ASP A 403 5.76 15.22 41.43
C ASP A 403 6.35 15.74 40.11
N ALA A 404 7.66 15.92 40.04
CA ALA A 404 8.34 16.34 38.82
C ALA A 404 8.21 15.28 37.72
N VAL A 405 8.41 14.00 38.06
CA VAL A 405 8.22 12.88 37.13
C VAL A 405 6.79 12.85 36.61
N SER A 406 5.81 12.84 37.51
CA SER A 406 4.39 12.83 37.15
C SER A 406 4.01 14.01 36.23
N ALA A 407 4.46 15.23 36.56
CA ALA A 407 4.19 16.42 35.75
C ALA A 407 4.86 16.39 34.37
N VAL A 408 6.00 15.72 34.22
CA VAL A 408 6.64 15.53 32.90
C VAL A 408 5.86 14.53 32.07
N PHE A 409 5.48 13.38 32.63
CA PHE A 409 4.69 12.36 31.92
C PHE A 409 3.33 12.88 31.46
N THR A 410 2.61 13.63 32.31
CA THR A 410 1.32 14.23 31.94
C THR A 410 1.46 15.20 30.77
N ARG A 411 2.40 16.16 30.86
CA ARG A 411 2.62 17.15 29.78
C ARG A 411 3.09 16.48 28.48
N ALA A 412 3.92 15.45 28.59
CA ALA A 412 4.39 14.71 27.44
C ALA A 412 3.23 13.94 26.76
N ALA A 413 2.36 13.31 27.53
CA ALA A 413 1.18 12.64 27.00
C ALA A 413 0.25 13.59 26.23
N GLU A 414 0.00 14.79 26.78
CA GLU A 414 -0.80 15.83 26.11
C GLU A 414 -0.20 16.30 24.78
N ALA A 415 1.13 16.33 24.68
CA ALA A 415 1.84 16.80 23.49
C ALA A 415 2.07 15.70 22.42
N PHE A 416 2.22 14.44 22.84
CA PHE A 416 2.66 13.34 21.96
C PHE A 416 1.59 12.31 21.65
N LEU A 417 0.60 12.12 22.51
CA LEU A 417 -0.40 11.06 22.36
C LEU A 417 -1.69 11.62 21.77
N PRO A 418 -2.42 10.83 20.97
CA PRO A 418 -3.70 11.24 20.46
C PRO A 418 -4.68 11.52 21.60
N THR A 419 -5.29 12.71 21.57
CA THR A 419 -6.18 13.19 22.64
C THR A 419 -7.65 12.94 22.35
N GLY A 420 -8.01 12.60 21.10
CA GLY A 420 -9.39 12.30 20.69
C GLY A 420 -10.40 13.45 20.85
N GLY A 421 -9.91 14.69 20.97
CA GLY A 421 -10.71 15.88 21.30
C GLY A 421 -10.80 16.16 22.80
N ALA A 422 -11.66 17.12 23.20
CA ALA A 422 -11.73 17.61 24.58
C ALA A 422 -12.04 16.47 25.59
N GLY A 423 -11.08 16.16 26.47
CA GLY A 423 -11.26 15.29 27.65
C GLY A 423 -11.09 13.77 27.43
N ARG A 424 -10.59 13.31 26.28
CA ARG A 424 -10.46 11.88 25.95
C ARG A 424 -9.00 11.37 25.89
N ALA A 425 -8.10 12.04 26.59
CA ALA A 425 -6.67 11.77 26.53
C ALA A 425 -6.28 10.39 27.13
N CYS A 426 -5.21 9.82 26.59
CA CYS A 426 -4.48 8.72 27.22
C CYS A 426 -4.07 9.12 28.64
N GLN A 427 -4.35 8.26 29.62
CA GLN A 427 -3.82 8.45 30.97
C GLN A 427 -2.42 7.85 31.01
N LEU A 428 -1.41 8.67 31.28
CA LEU A 428 -0.02 8.25 31.40
C LEU A 428 0.56 8.80 32.71
N GLN A 429 1.10 7.92 33.54
CA GLN A 429 1.66 8.27 34.85
C GLN A 429 3.02 7.62 35.03
N GLY A 430 3.96 8.37 35.61
CA GLY A 430 5.26 7.85 36.04
C GLY A 430 5.36 7.85 37.56
N LYS A 431 5.82 6.74 38.14
CA LYS A 431 6.06 6.58 39.57
C LYS A 431 7.49 6.16 39.83
N VAL A 432 8.23 6.95 40.60
CA VAL A 432 9.57 6.58 41.05
C VAL A 432 9.46 5.39 42.00
N VAL A 433 10.21 4.33 41.71
CA VAL A 433 10.34 3.13 42.54
C VAL A 433 11.81 2.83 42.82
N PRO A 434 12.14 2.19 43.95
CA PRO A 434 13.50 1.68 44.20
C PRO A 434 13.87 0.60 43.17
N ALA A 435 15.12 0.61 42.69
CA ALA A 435 15.65 -0.40 41.79
C ALA A 435 16.96 -0.99 42.38
N GLY A 436 16.85 -2.15 43.03
CA GLY A 436 18.01 -2.84 43.60
C GLY A 436 18.79 -2.03 44.65
N ASN A 437 20.06 -2.39 44.87
CA ASN A 437 20.86 -1.95 46.03
C ASN A 437 21.14 -0.43 46.12
N SER A 438 20.91 0.35 45.05
CA SER A 438 21.09 1.82 45.08
C SER A 438 20.51 2.55 43.86
N GLY A 439 19.80 1.86 42.96
CA GLY A 439 19.22 2.48 41.76
C GLY A 439 17.83 3.02 42.01
N ARG A 440 17.41 3.96 41.16
CA ARG A 440 16.02 4.40 41.05
C ARG A 440 15.49 4.00 39.67
N ALA A 441 14.21 3.71 39.60
CA ALA A 441 13.51 3.46 38.34
C ALA A 441 12.20 4.24 38.31
N VAL A 442 11.63 4.37 37.12
CA VAL A 442 10.27 4.87 36.92
C VAL A 442 9.39 3.70 36.47
N GLN A 443 8.41 3.37 37.30
CA GLN A 443 7.28 2.53 36.93
C GLN A 443 6.28 3.39 36.15
N VAL A 444 6.00 3.00 34.92
CA VAL A 444 5.13 3.70 33.99
C VAL A 444 3.80 2.95 33.93
N PHE A 445 2.71 3.70 34.10
CA PHE A 445 1.35 3.20 33.95
C PHE A 445 0.66 3.95 32.83
N ALA A 446 0.07 3.24 31.89
CA ALA A 446 -0.76 3.82 30.86
C ALA A 446 -2.10 3.12 30.72
N SER A 447 -3.17 3.89 30.45
CA SER A 447 -4.50 3.38 30.17
C SER A 447 -5.05 4.01 28.89
N LEU A 448 -5.34 3.16 27.91
CA LEU A 448 -5.93 3.52 26.63
C LEU A 448 -7.38 3.06 26.59
N ARG A 449 -8.27 3.98 26.22
CA ARG A 449 -9.69 3.67 26.03
C ARG A 449 -9.95 3.10 24.62
N PRO A 450 -11.04 2.33 24.42
CA PRO A 450 -11.41 1.79 23.11
C PRO A 450 -11.53 2.84 22.01
N GLU A 451 -11.92 4.07 22.32
CA GLU A 451 -12.03 5.14 21.31
C GLU A 451 -10.67 5.54 20.73
N LEU A 452 -9.58 5.36 21.48
CA LEU A 452 -8.22 5.67 21.04
C LEU A 452 -7.59 4.51 20.26
N ALA A 453 -7.79 3.29 20.76
CA ALA A 453 -7.01 2.10 20.43
C ALA A 453 -7.83 0.95 19.82
N GLY A 454 -9.15 1.13 19.66
CA GLY A 454 -10.08 0.08 19.23
C GLY A 454 -10.42 -0.94 20.32
N THR A 455 -9.64 -0.99 21.40
CA THR A 455 -9.88 -1.81 22.59
C THR A 455 -9.33 -1.09 23.83
N HIS A 456 -9.69 -1.57 25.03
CA HIS A 456 -9.10 -1.09 26.27
C HIS A 456 -7.72 -1.74 26.47
N VAL A 457 -6.70 -0.94 26.76
CA VAL A 457 -5.33 -1.42 27.00
C VAL A 457 -4.81 -0.80 28.30
N GLN A 458 -4.21 -1.63 29.14
CA GLN A 458 -3.43 -1.19 30.29
C GLN A 458 -1.99 -1.63 30.11
N LEU A 459 -1.06 -0.71 30.32
CA LEU A 459 0.37 -0.95 30.24
C LEU A 459 0.99 -0.64 31.58
N GLU A 460 1.86 -1.53 32.03
CA GLU A 460 2.67 -1.34 33.24
C GLU A 460 4.07 -1.90 32.96
N PHE A 461 5.09 -1.05 33.08
CA PHE A 461 6.49 -1.44 32.89
C PHE A 461 7.42 -0.52 33.67
N THR A 462 8.66 -0.95 33.87
CA THR A 462 9.66 -0.22 34.68
C THR A 462 10.87 0.12 33.85
N LEU A 463 11.27 1.40 33.87
CA LEU A 463 12.47 1.91 33.19
C LEU A 463 13.51 2.35 34.21
N PRO A 464 14.79 1.97 34.06
CA PRO A 464 15.85 2.45 34.94
C PRO A 464 16.04 3.97 34.75
N LEU A 465 16.24 4.69 35.86
CA LEU A 465 16.72 6.08 35.80
C LEU A 465 18.24 6.09 35.69
N ARG A 466 18.79 7.08 34.98
CA ARG A 466 20.24 7.31 34.99
C ARG A 466 20.68 7.65 36.42
N ALA A 467 21.77 7.02 36.85
CA ALA A 467 22.37 7.20 38.18
C ALA A 467 22.94 8.61 38.37
#